data_AF-A0A9N9P9V1-F1
#
_entry.id   AF-A0A9N9P9V1-F1
#
_cell.length_a   1.000
_cell.length_b   1.000
_cell.length_c   1.000
_cell.angle_alpha   90.00
_cell.angle_beta   90.00
_cell.angle_gamma   90.00
#
_symmetry.space_group_name_H-M   'P 1'
#
loop_
_entity.id
_entity.type
_entity.pdbx_description
1 polymer ?
#
loop_
_entity_poly.entity_id
_entity_poly.type
_entity_poly.pdbx_seq_one_letter_code
_entity_poly.pdbx_strand_id
1 'polypeptide(L)'
;ALENLALDIEKENVNSEVWVCLNSIHFYFQLVKNNYQKMEASKIIADAAGKGVYHARYIRSWVHEYVIARQIPYSHRGHHTKTWSFLWDEDILFQIKSYVQENKWNITPYMIMSQINKVLLPGLGFAPPPTISLNTAKNYLKELGYIYERVKKDVYIDRHEKEDVVAYREIFLQRISELEYRMPIFLGDNIE
;
A
#
# COMPACT_ATOMS: atom_id res chain seq x y z
N ALA A 1 -18.61 19.41 19.83
CA ALA A 1 -19.03 18.59 18.66
C ALA A 1 -18.99 19.42 17.38
N LEU A 2 -19.74 20.52 17.30
CA LEU A 2 -19.71 21.43 16.14
C LEU A 2 -18.34 22.06 15.86
N GLU A 3 -17.59 22.45 16.89
CA GLU A 3 -16.24 23.04 16.75
C GLU A 3 -15.23 22.08 16.12
N ASN A 4 -15.21 20.81 16.57
CA ASN A 4 -14.35 19.79 15.98
C ASN A 4 -14.74 19.47 14.54
N LEU A 5 -16.05 19.50 14.24
CA LEU A 5 -16.57 19.21 12.92
C LEU A 5 -16.22 20.34 11.92
N ALA A 6 -16.15 21.60 12.38
CA ALA A 6 -15.66 22.71 11.57
C ALA A 6 -14.17 22.54 11.21
N LEU A 7 -13.34 22.10 12.17
CA LEU A 7 -11.93 21.78 11.92
C LEU A 7 -11.76 20.60 10.95
N ASP A 8 -12.65 19.60 10.99
CA ASP A 8 -12.63 18.47 10.06
C ASP A 8 -13.03 18.90 8.64
N ILE A 9 -13.98 19.84 8.50
CA ILE A 9 -14.39 20.40 7.20
C ILE A 9 -13.25 21.22 6.56
N GLU A 10 -12.56 22.06 7.33
CA GLU A 10 -11.49 22.93 6.83
C GLU A 10 -10.29 22.15 6.25
N LYS A 11 -10.08 20.91 6.71
CA LYS A 11 -9.01 20.02 6.21
C LYS A 11 -9.34 19.36 4.89
N GLU A 12 -10.61 19.29 4.51
CA GLU A 12 -11.08 18.52 3.36
C GLU A 12 -11.26 19.38 2.11
N ASN A 13 -11.01 18.78 0.94
CA ASN A 13 -11.22 19.45 -0.34
C ASN A 13 -12.72 19.58 -0.62
N VAL A 14 -13.17 20.78 -1.02
CA VAL A 14 -14.58 21.12 -1.30
C VAL A 14 -15.24 20.17 -2.32
N ASN A 15 -14.47 19.60 -3.25
CA ASN A 15 -14.98 18.65 -4.26
C ASN A 15 -14.98 17.18 -3.79
N SER A 16 -14.57 16.89 -2.55
CA SER A 16 -14.54 15.54 -1.99
C SER A 16 -15.93 15.07 -1.56
N GLU A 17 -16.26 13.80 -1.79
CA GLU A 17 -17.49 13.18 -1.24
C GLU A 17 -17.54 13.28 0.29
N VAL A 18 -16.36 13.26 0.93
CA VAL A 18 -16.16 13.39 2.37
C VAL A 18 -16.61 14.77 2.86
N TRP A 19 -16.29 15.82 2.11
CA TRP A 19 -16.66 17.20 2.42
C TRP A 19 -18.19 17.39 2.35
N VAL A 20 -18.85 16.80 1.35
CA VAL A 20 -20.32 16.85 1.21
C VAL A 20 -20.99 16.17 2.40
N CYS A 21 -20.46 15.02 2.84
CA CYS A 21 -20.95 14.30 4.01
C CYS A 21 -20.81 15.14 5.29
N LEU A 22 -19.62 15.67 5.56
CA LEU A 22 -19.34 16.50 6.73
C LEU A 22 -20.22 17.75 6.79
N ASN A 23 -20.40 18.45 5.67
CA ASN A 23 -21.29 19.62 5.64
C ASN A 23 -22.76 19.25 5.85
N SER A 24 -23.21 18.12 5.32
CA SER A 24 -24.57 17.63 5.56
C SER A 24 -24.80 17.35 7.05
N ILE A 25 -23.81 16.76 7.73
CA ILE A 25 -23.82 16.54 9.18
C ILE A 25 -23.80 17.88 9.94
N HIS A 26 -22.98 18.85 9.49
CA HIS A 26 -22.90 20.18 10.09
C HIS A 26 -24.24 20.91 10.06
N PHE A 27 -24.85 21.04 8.87
CA PHE A 27 -26.15 21.67 8.69
C PHE A 27 -27.24 20.94 9.46
N TYR A 28 -27.17 19.62 9.54
CA TYR A 28 -28.11 18.84 10.34
C TYR A 28 -28.04 19.22 11.82
N PHE A 29 -26.83 19.31 12.40
CA PHE A 29 -26.69 19.74 13.79
C PHE A 29 -27.11 21.19 14.01
N GLN A 30 -26.87 22.10 13.06
CA GLN A 30 -27.35 23.48 13.13
C GLN A 30 -28.89 23.55 13.15
N LEU A 31 -29.56 22.79 12.28
CA LEU A 31 -31.03 22.74 12.24
C LEU A 31 -31.61 22.13 13.52
N VAL A 32 -31.01 21.05 14.04
CA VAL A 32 -31.43 20.47 15.31
C VAL A 32 -31.23 21.45 16.48
N LYS A 33 -30.14 22.24 16.47
CA LYS A 33 -29.91 23.31 17.46
C LYS A 33 -30.97 24.41 17.39
N ASN A 34 -31.52 24.67 16.21
CA ASN A 34 -32.62 25.61 15.98
C ASN A 34 -34.01 25.00 16.23
N ASN A 35 -34.10 23.90 17.01
CA ASN A 35 -35.34 23.21 17.40
C ASN A 35 -36.15 22.57 16.25
N TYR A 36 -35.53 22.30 15.10
CA TYR A 36 -36.17 21.50 14.06
C TYR A 36 -36.23 20.02 14.45
N GLN A 37 -37.29 19.32 14.04
CA GLN A 37 -37.36 17.88 14.23
C GLN A 37 -36.28 17.18 13.38
N LYS A 38 -35.68 16.12 13.91
CA LYS A 38 -34.61 15.34 13.24
C LYS A 38 -34.99 14.88 11.82
N MET A 39 -36.23 14.47 11.64
CA MET A 39 -36.76 14.03 10.34
C MET A 39 -36.80 15.18 9.34
N GLU A 40 -37.36 16.31 9.76
CA GLU A 40 -37.51 17.52 8.94
C GLU A 40 -36.15 18.13 8.59
N ALA A 41 -35.23 18.21 9.56
CA ALA A 41 -33.88 18.70 9.34
C ALA A 41 -33.15 17.93 8.23
N SER A 42 -33.19 16.59 8.27
CA SER A 42 -32.58 15.76 7.22
C SER A 42 -33.26 15.91 5.86
N LYS A 43 -34.57 16.15 5.84
CA LYS A 43 -35.34 16.32 4.61
C LYS A 43 -35.03 17.66 3.94
N ILE A 44 -35.00 18.76 4.72
CA ILE A 44 -34.66 20.10 4.23
C ILE A 44 -33.27 20.10 3.56
N ILE A 45 -32.28 19.46 4.18
CA ILE A 45 -30.92 19.37 3.63
C ILE A 45 -30.92 18.56 2.33
N ALA A 46 -31.61 17.41 2.31
CA ALA A 46 -31.69 16.58 1.10
C ALA A 46 -32.39 17.32 -0.05
N ASP A 47 -33.52 17.97 0.23
CA ASP A 47 -34.29 18.74 -0.76
C ASP A 47 -33.46 19.93 -1.29
N ALA A 48 -32.73 20.64 -0.42
CA ALA A 48 -31.82 21.72 -0.81
C ALA A 48 -30.67 21.24 -1.72
N ALA A 49 -30.23 19.99 -1.56
CA ALA A 49 -29.24 19.35 -2.42
C ALA A 49 -29.85 18.76 -3.71
N GLY A 50 -31.15 18.98 -3.98
CA GLY A 50 -31.88 18.39 -5.10
C GLY A 50 -32.00 16.86 -5.01
N LYS A 51 -31.95 16.32 -3.80
CA LYS A 51 -32.07 14.88 -3.51
C LYS A 51 -33.41 14.59 -2.84
N GLY A 52 -33.79 13.31 -2.83
CA GLY A 52 -35.04 12.86 -2.21
C GLY A 52 -34.88 12.24 -0.83
N VAL A 53 -35.98 11.66 -0.33
CA VAL A 53 -36.12 11.02 1.00
C VAL A 53 -35.04 9.97 1.27
N TYR A 54 -34.55 9.26 0.26
CA TYR A 54 -33.46 8.29 0.40
C TYR A 54 -32.18 8.95 0.92
N HIS A 55 -31.82 10.11 0.38
CA HIS A 55 -30.62 10.84 0.82
C HIS A 55 -30.78 11.37 2.24
N ALA A 56 -31.98 11.82 2.62
CA ALA A 56 -32.29 12.21 4.00
C ALA A 56 -32.11 11.05 5.00
N ARG A 57 -32.39 9.79 4.60
CA ARG A 57 -32.06 8.61 5.42
C ARG A 57 -30.56 8.42 5.55
N TYR A 58 -29.83 8.60 4.46
CA TYR A 58 -28.38 8.47 4.42
C TYR A 58 -27.69 9.51 5.32
N ILE A 59 -28.12 10.77 5.27
CA ILE A 59 -27.65 11.84 6.16
C ILE A 59 -27.85 11.46 7.63
N ARG A 60 -29.00 10.88 8.00
CA ARG A 60 -29.23 10.43 9.38
C ARG A 60 -28.33 9.27 9.78
N SER A 61 -28.01 8.35 8.86
CA SER A 61 -27.01 7.29 9.10
C SER A 61 -25.63 7.88 9.36
N TRP A 62 -25.21 8.84 8.52
CA TRP A 62 -23.93 9.55 8.65
C TRP A 62 -23.81 10.25 10.01
N VAL A 63 -24.85 10.99 10.40
CA VAL A 63 -24.91 11.66 11.70
C VAL A 63 -24.81 10.63 12.83
N HIS A 64 -25.52 9.52 12.75
CA HIS A 64 -25.50 8.47 13.77
C HIS A 64 -24.11 7.87 13.94
N GLU A 65 -23.46 7.47 12.84
CA GLU A 65 -22.10 6.91 12.85
C GLU A 65 -21.06 7.93 13.33
N TYR A 66 -21.18 9.19 12.91
CA TYR A 66 -20.29 10.25 13.37
C TYR A 66 -20.45 10.52 14.87
N VAL A 67 -21.66 10.44 15.42
CA VAL A 67 -21.89 10.59 16.86
C VAL A 67 -21.26 9.44 17.65
N ILE A 68 -21.33 8.20 17.15
CA ILE A 68 -20.81 7.01 17.82
C ILE A 68 -19.28 6.92 17.70
N ALA A 69 -18.77 6.93 16.48
CA ALA A 69 -17.39 6.58 16.17
C ALA A 69 -16.52 7.79 15.84
N ARG A 70 -17.10 8.99 15.65
CA ARG A 70 -16.43 10.18 15.11
C ARG A 70 -15.69 9.92 13.80
N GLN A 71 -16.26 9.01 13.00
CA GLN A 71 -15.74 8.63 11.70
C GLN A 71 -16.82 8.84 10.66
N ILE A 72 -16.40 9.07 9.43
CA ILE A 72 -17.29 9.18 8.28
C ILE A 72 -17.42 7.77 7.67
N PRO A 73 -18.64 7.30 7.37
CA PRO A 73 -18.82 6.03 6.67
C PRO A 73 -18.04 6.00 5.37
N TYR A 74 -17.17 5.01 5.23
CA TYR A 74 -16.50 4.75 3.98
C TYR A 74 -17.43 3.96 3.06
N SER A 75 -17.52 4.39 1.80
CA SER A 75 -18.30 3.66 0.81
C SER A 75 -17.56 2.36 0.42
N HIS A 76 -18.13 1.21 0.80
CA HIS A 76 -17.67 -0.08 0.27
C HIS A 76 -18.11 -0.33 -1.19
N ARG A 77 -18.80 0.63 -1.82
CA ARG A 77 -19.24 0.50 -3.20
C ARG A 77 -18.01 0.36 -4.11
N GLY A 78 -18.02 -0.66 -4.96
CA GLY A 78 -16.91 -0.94 -5.88
C GLY A 78 -15.71 -1.65 -5.26
N HIS A 79 -15.69 -1.89 -3.95
CA HIS A 79 -14.62 -2.62 -3.25
C HIS A 79 -14.77 -4.14 -3.31
N HIS A 80 -15.82 -4.64 -3.97
CA HIS A 80 -15.96 -6.08 -4.22
C HIS A 80 -14.94 -6.51 -5.29
N THR A 81 -13.94 -7.28 -4.88
CA THR A 81 -13.02 -7.96 -5.80
C THR A 81 -13.80 -8.95 -6.66
N LYS A 82 -13.98 -8.60 -7.94
CA LYS A 82 -14.78 -9.38 -8.90
C LYS A 82 -14.05 -10.63 -9.40
N THR A 83 -12.74 -10.70 -9.18
CA THR A 83 -11.87 -11.74 -9.75
C THR A 83 -10.95 -12.26 -8.67
N TRP A 84 -10.85 -13.58 -8.54
CA TRP A 84 -9.90 -14.24 -7.67
C TRP A 84 -8.46 -14.03 -8.18
N SER A 85 -7.51 -13.78 -7.27
CA SER A 85 -6.09 -13.56 -7.58
C SER A 85 -5.24 -14.70 -7.03
N PHE A 86 -4.25 -15.17 -7.80
CA PHE A 86 -3.27 -16.17 -7.32
C PHE A 86 -2.44 -15.69 -6.13
N LEU A 87 -2.32 -14.39 -5.90
CA LEU A 87 -1.62 -13.86 -4.72
C LEU A 87 -2.35 -14.14 -3.40
N TRP A 88 -3.62 -14.54 -3.44
CA TRP A 88 -4.37 -14.92 -2.23
C TRP A 88 -4.04 -16.33 -1.76
N ASP A 89 -3.42 -17.14 -2.61
CA ASP A 89 -2.88 -18.44 -2.24
C ASP A 89 -1.51 -18.24 -1.60
N GLU A 90 -1.37 -18.64 -0.33
CA GLU A 90 -0.15 -18.45 0.45
C GLU A 90 1.06 -19.19 -0.14
N ASP A 91 0.84 -20.38 -0.72
CA ASP A 91 1.90 -21.20 -1.30
C ASP A 91 2.43 -20.56 -2.59
N ILE A 92 1.52 -20.05 -3.43
CA ILE A 92 1.89 -19.32 -4.65
C ILE A 92 2.59 -18.01 -4.29
N LEU A 93 2.06 -17.28 -3.31
CA LEU A 93 2.65 -16.04 -2.83
C LEU A 93 4.07 -16.26 -2.31
N PHE A 94 4.28 -17.32 -1.54
CA PHE A 94 5.60 -17.68 -1.02
C PHE A 94 6.58 -17.97 -2.16
N GLN A 95 6.20 -18.79 -3.14
CA GLN A 95 7.07 -19.12 -4.28
C GLN A 95 7.41 -17.89 -5.14
N ILE A 96 6.44 -17.00 -5.37
CA ILE A 96 6.70 -15.73 -6.07
C ILE A 96 7.67 -14.86 -5.27
N LYS A 97 7.48 -14.72 -3.96
CA LYS A 97 8.38 -13.94 -3.10
C LYS A 97 9.80 -14.48 -3.11
N SER A 98 9.98 -15.80 -2.97
CA SER A 98 11.29 -16.45 -3.03
C SER A 98 11.97 -16.19 -4.37
N TYR A 99 11.25 -16.36 -5.48
CA TYR A 99 11.77 -16.07 -6.82
C TYR A 99 12.21 -14.60 -6.98
N VAL A 100 11.43 -13.67 -6.42
CA VAL A 100 11.76 -12.24 -6.44
C VAL A 100 12.96 -11.93 -5.54
N GLN A 101 13.14 -12.62 -4.42
CA GLN A 101 14.31 -12.42 -3.57
C GLN A 101 15.60 -12.93 -4.23
N GLU A 102 15.53 -14.07 -4.91
CA GLU A 102 16.67 -14.66 -5.64
C GLU A 102 17.17 -13.74 -6.77
N ASN A 103 16.25 -13.10 -7.50
CA ASN A 103 16.60 -12.26 -8.65
C ASN A 103 16.92 -10.78 -8.27
N LYS A 104 16.78 -10.41 -6.98
CA LYS A 104 17.09 -9.09 -6.41
C LYS A 104 16.56 -7.93 -7.26
N TRP A 105 17.46 -7.17 -7.90
CA TRP A 105 17.14 -5.96 -8.68
C TRP A 105 16.90 -6.21 -10.17
N ASN A 106 17.16 -7.42 -10.68
CA ASN A 106 17.08 -7.71 -12.12
C ASN A 106 15.71 -8.25 -12.55
N ILE A 107 14.65 -7.86 -11.84
CA ILE A 107 13.32 -8.46 -12.02
C ILE A 107 12.53 -7.66 -13.01
N THR A 108 12.04 -8.37 -14.02
CA THR A 108 11.07 -7.84 -14.97
C THR A 108 9.72 -8.49 -14.76
N PRO A 109 8.60 -7.80 -15.05
CA PRO A 109 7.27 -8.40 -15.00
C PRO A 109 7.14 -9.65 -15.88
N TYR A 110 7.91 -9.71 -16.97
CA TYR A 110 7.96 -10.87 -17.86
C TYR A 110 8.53 -12.11 -17.17
N MET A 111 9.55 -11.95 -16.32
CA MET A 111 10.15 -13.07 -15.57
C MET A 111 9.13 -13.70 -14.62
N ILE A 112 8.38 -12.88 -13.87
CA ILE A 112 7.30 -13.36 -12.99
C ILE A 112 6.20 -14.04 -13.78
N MET A 113 5.78 -13.44 -14.90
CA MET A 113 4.78 -14.05 -15.79
C MET A 113 5.23 -15.43 -16.29
N SER A 114 6.48 -15.55 -16.74
CA SER A 114 7.04 -16.80 -17.21
C SER A 114 7.16 -17.82 -16.08
N GLN A 115 7.59 -17.42 -14.87
CA GLN A 115 7.72 -18.29 -13.73
C GLN A 115 6.36 -18.86 -13.30
N ILE A 116 5.34 -18.01 -13.19
CA ILE A 116 4.00 -18.43 -12.80
C ILE A 116 3.40 -19.38 -13.85
N ASN A 117 3.42 -19.00 -15.13
CA ASN A 117 2.76 -19.77 -16.18
C ASN A 117 3.48 -21.08 -16.54
N LYS A 118 4.81 -21.13 -16.45
CA LYS A 118 5.59 -22.31 -16.87
C LYS A 118 5.96 -23.25 -15.72
N VAL A 119 6.10 -22.74 -14.50
CA VAL A 119 6.59 -23.51 -13.35
C VAL A 119 5.49 -23.70 -12.31
N LEU A 120 4.90 -22.61 -11.82
CA LEU A 120 3.99 -22.65 -10.66
C LEU A 120 2.63 -23.28 -11.01
N LEU A 121 1.94 -22.74 -12.02
CA LEU A 121 0.57 -23.16 -12.35
C LEU A 121 0.48 -24.60 -12.88
N PRO A 122 1.42 -25.07 -13.74
CA PRO A 122 1.42 -26.47 -14.14
C PRO A 122 1.69 -27.44 -12.98
N GLY A 123 2.49 -27.04 -11.99
CA GLY A 123 2.79 -27.85 -10.80
C GLY A 123 1.59 -28.08 -9.87
N LEU A 124 0.57 -27.22 -9.96
CA LEU A 124 -0.64 -27.28 -9.12
C LEU A 124 -1.74 -28.19 -9.67
N GLY A 125 -1.54 -28.82 -10.83
CA GLY A 125 -2.46 -29.83 -11.37
C GLY A 125 -3.73 -29.29 -12.03
N PHE A 126 -3.79 -28.00 -12.37
CA PHE A 126 -4.90 -27.43 -13.14
C PHE A 126 -4.88 -27.93 -14.60
N ALA A 127 -6.03 -28.38 -15.13
CA ALA A 127 -6.18 -28.83 -16.51
C ALA A 127 -7.41 -28.19 -17.18
N PRO A 128 -7.24 -27.24 -18.12
CA PRO A 128 -6.00 -26.58 -18.53
C PRO A 128 -5.47 -25.60 -17.46
N PRO A 129 -4.15 -25.38 -17.35
CA PRO A 129 -3.62 -24.44 -16.39
C PRO A 129 -4.10 -23.03 -16.74
N PRO A 130 -4.63 -22.26 -15.77
CA PRO A 130 -4.89 -20.86 -15.99
C PRO A 130 -3.58 -20.13 -16.35
N THR A 131 -3.68 -19.00 -17.01
CA THR A 131 -2.51 -18.20 -17.43
C THR A 131 -2.68 -16.78 -16.95
N ILE A 132 -1.60 -16.19 -16.45
CA ILE A 132 -1.57 -14.78 -16.12
C ILE A 132 -1.02 -13.94 -17.27
N SER A 133 -1.58 -12.74 -17.42
CA SER A 133 -1.10 -11.77 -18.40
C SER A 133 0.10 -10.97 -17.85
N LEU A 134 0.82 -10.30 -18.75
CA LEU A 134 1.90 -9.39 -18.36
C LEU A 134 1.40 -8.26 -17.43
N ASN A 135 0.17 -7.77 -17.63
CA ASN A 135 -0.41 -6.74 -16.77
C ASN A 135 -0.73 -7.28 -15.37
N THR A 136 -1.18 -8.53 -15.28
CA THR A 136 -1.36 -9.22 -13.99
C THR A 136 -0.04 -9.31 -13.24
N ALA A 137 1.04 -9.73 -13.91
CA ALA A 137 2.37 -9.79 -13.30
C ALA A 137 2.89 -8.41 -12.84
N LYS A 138 2.60 -7.34 -13.60
CA LYS A 138 2.90 -5.96 -13.19
C LYS A 138 2.12 -5.56 -11.93
N ASN A 139 0.85 -5.89 -11.84
CA ASN A 139 0.04 -5.62 -10.66
C ASN A 139 0.53 -6.42 -9.45
N TYR A 140 0.95 -7.67 -9.66
CA TYR A 140 1.50 -8.50 -8.58
C TYR A 140 2.76 -7.88 -7.97
N LEU A 141 3.67 -7.38 -8.80
CA LEU A 141 4.84 -6.64 -8.31
C LEU A 141 4.43 -5.44 -7.45
N LYS A 142 3.43 -4.67 -7.87
CA LYS A 142 2.93 -3.52 -7.11
C LYS A 142 2.28 -3.93 -5.79
N GLU A 143 1.46 -4.98 -5.79
CA GLU A 143 0.82 -5.53 -4.59
C GLU A 143 1.84 -6.07 -3.59
N LEU A 144 2.95 -6.64 -4.08
CA LEU A 144 4.08 -7.07 -3.27
C LEU A 144 4.95 -5.90 -2.74
N GLY A 145 4.63 -4.66 -3.10
CA GLY A 145 5.35 -3.46 -2.65
C GLY A 145 6.54 -3.06 -3.51
N TYR A 146 6.73 -3.67 -4.69
CA TYR A 146 7.80 -3.30 -5.61
C TYR A 146 7.39 -2.16 -6.53
N ILE A 147 8.28 -1.19 -6.68
CA ILE A 147 8.10 -0.03 -7.55
C ILE A 147 9.21 -0.08 -8.60
N TYR A 148 8.83 0.10 -9.87
CA TYR A 148 9.81 0.33 -10.91
C TYR A 148 10.35 1.76 -10.78
N GLU A 149 11.58 1.89 -10.33
CA GLU A 149 12.30 3.15 -10.29
C GLU A 149 13.68 3.00 -10.94
N ARG A 150 14.16 4.07 -11.57
CA ARG A 150 15.56 4.13 -12.01
C ARG A 150 16.43 4.39 -10.80
N VAL A 151 17.50 3.62 -10.66
CA VAL A 151 18.51 3.81 -9.61
C VAL A 151 19.06 5.23 -9.72
N LYS A 152 18.83 6.05 -8.69
CA LYS A 152 19.43 7.39 -8.55
C LYS A 152 20.86 7.22 -8.05
N LYS A 153 21.73 8.20 -8.35
CA LYS A 153 23.14 8.16 -7.91
C LYS A 153 23.32 8.00 -6.40
N ASP A 154 22.35 8.48 -5.62
CA ASP A 154 22.39 8.48 -4.15
C ASP A 154 21.96 7.15 -3.53
N VAL A 155 21.58 6.15 -4.35
CA VAL A 155 21.21 4.81 -3.88
C VAL A 155 22.43 3.91 -3.96
N TYR A 156 22.98 3.55 -2.80
CA TYR A 156 24.03 2.55 -2.70
C TYR A 156 23.42 1.16 -2.95
N ILE A 157 23.76 0.56 -4.09
CA ILE A 157 23.47 -0.86 -4.33
C ILE A 157 24.67 -1.63 -3.79
N ASP A 158 24.40 -2.52 -2.84
CA ASP A 158 25.42 -3.44 -2.36
C ASP A 158 25.86 -4.35 -3.51
N ARG A 159 27.08 -4.12 -3.99
CA ARG A 159 27.73 -4.87 -5.08
C ARG A 159 28.80 -5.82 -4.54
N HIS A 160 28.85 -6.04 -3.24
CA HIS A 160 29.87 -6.85 -2.60
C HIS A 160 29.92 -8.28 -3.13
N GLU A 161 28.78 -8.82 -3.56
CA GLU A 161 28.66 -10.16 -4.14
C GLU A 161 28.99 -10.25 -5.64
N LYS A 162 29.33 -9.15 -6.33
CA LYS A 162 29.68 -9.25 -7.73
C LYS A 162 30.99 -10.02 -7.92
N GLU A 163 31.04 -10.85 -8.95
CA GLU A 163 32.20 -11.70 -9.27
C GLU A 163 33.52 -10.91 -9.35
N ASP A 164 33.52 -9.70 -9.95
CA ASP A 164 34.70 -8.84 -10.04
C ASP A 164 35.18 -8.34 -8.66
N VAL A 165 34.23 -7.95 -7.79
CA VAL A 165 34.51 -7.52 -6.42
C VAL A 165 35.00 -8.68 -5.56
N VAL A 166 34.39 -9.86 -5.69
CA VAL A 166 34.79 -11.07 -4.98
C VAL A 166 36.20 -11.51 -5.40
N ALA A 167 36.47 -11.55 -6.71
CA ALA A 167 37.79 -11.89 -7.23
C ALA A 167 38.87 -10.91 -6.76
N TYR A 168 38.58 -9.61 -6.79
CA TYR A 168 39.51 -8.61 -6.24
C TYR A 168 39.72 -8.79 -4.73
N ARG A 169 38.66 -9.12 -3.98
CA ARG A 169 38.75 -9.35 -2.54
C ARG A 169 39.65 -10.53 -2.21
N GLU A 170 39.59 -11.62 -2.96
CA GLU A 170 40.49 -12.77 -2.79
C GLU A 170 41.96 -12.35 -2.96
N ILE A 171 42.27 -11.61 -4.03
CA ILE A 171 43.62 -11.08 -4.29
C ILE A 171 44.07 -10.14 -3.17
N PHE A 172 43.18 -9.26 -2.72
CA PHE A 172 43.46 -8.30 -1.65
C PHE A 172 43.75 -8.98 -0.31
N LEU A 173 42.93 -9.97 0.07
CA LEU A 173 43.11 -10.74 1.31
C LEU A 173 44.45 -11.47 1.31
N GLN A 174 44.83 -12.08 0.19
CA GLN A 174 46.13 -12.74 0.05
C GLN A 174 47.28 -11.74 0.26
N ARG A 175 47.20 -10.57 -0.39
CA ARG A 175 48.22 -9.51 -0.27
C ARG A 175 48.32 -8.92 1.14
N ILE A 176 47.20 -8.80 1.85
CA ILE A 176 47.17 -8.31 3.22
C ILE A 176 47.74 -9.35 4.19
N SER A 177 47.42 -10.63 4.01
CA SER A 177 47.99 -11.71 4.82
C SER A 177 49.51 -11.77 4.70
N GLU A 178 50.06 -11.57 3.49
CA GLU A 178 51.51 -11.46 3.29
C GLU A 178 52.14 -10.28 4.04
N LEU A 179 51.39 -9.19 4.26
CA LEU A 179 51.89 -7.99 4.92
C LEU A 179 51.57 -7.95 6.43
N GLU A 180 50.79 -8.92 6.92
CA GLU A 180 50.29 -8.97 8.29
C GLU A 180 51.41 -8.89 9.33
N TYR A 181 52.54 -9.56 9.09
CA TYR A 181 53.71 -9.52 9.98
C TYR A 181 54.36 -8.13 10.11
N ARG A 182 54.10 -7.22 9.17
CA ARG A 182 54.59 -5.83 9.19
C ARG A 182 53.57 -4.87 9.79
N MET A 183 52.36 -5.34 10.07
CA MET A 183 51.31 -4.48 10.60
C MET A 183 51.57 -4.21 12.09
N PRO A 184 51.45 -2.95 12.53
CA PRO A 184 51.59 -2.64 13.94
C PRO A 184 50.47 -3.33 14.73
N ILE A 185 50.87 -4.11 15.73
CA ILE A 185 49.93 -4.75 16.65
C ILE A 185 49.62 -3.72 17.73
N PHE A 186 48.35 -3.33 17.83
CA PHE A 186 47.91 -2.42 18.90
C PHE A 186 47.94 -3.16 20.23
N LEU A 187 48.85 -2.75 21.13
CA LEU A 187 49.05 -3.36 22.44
C LEU A 187 48.17 -2.74 23.56
N GLY A 188 47.30 -1.78 23.23
CA GLY A 188 46.47 -1.03 24.19
C GLY A 188 47.12 0.26 24.71
N ASP A 189 46.39 1.00 25.56
CA ASP A 189 46.83 2.30 26.15
C ASP A 189 47.94 2.17 27.21
N ASN A 190 48.43 0.96 27.47
CA ASN A 190 49.50 0.69 28.43
C ASN A 190 50.88 0.87 27.79
N ILE A 191 51.15 2.07 27.29
CA ILE A 191 52.51 2.51 26.95
C ILE A 191 52.89 3.51 28.05
N GLU A 192 53.77 3.08 28.98
CA GLU A 192 54.43 3.98 29.95
C GLU A 192 55.23 5.08 29.26
#